data_AF-A0A934BV74-F1
#
_entry.id   AF-A0A934BV74-F1
#
_cell.length_a   1.000
_cell.length_b   1.000
_cell.length_c   1.000
_cell.angle_alpha   90.00
_cell.angle_beta   90.00
_cell.angle_gamma   90.00
#
_symmetry.space_group_name_H-M   'P 1'
#
loop_
_entity.id
_entity.type
_entity.pdbx_description
1 polymer ?
#
loop_
_entity_poly.entity_id
_entity_poly.type
_entity_poly.pdbx_seq_one_letter_code
_entity_poly.pdbx_strand_id
1 'polypeptide(L)'
;MDIDREADAKLSLGAPEMWHDRARQAAIEQRQLLLTLSTACLAVFFVTLTGDNAVKLSLLQRIFARSGLLGMGVSIFAGVICVFADARRCYNLARHLQAESKSEDELATAFFARYQLYLRVYIFSYWVQRTAFLVAIAAAVVYTMTLVR
;
A
#
# COMPACT_ATOMS: atom_id res chain seq x y z
N MET A 1 -29.32 -28.13 -21.56
CA MET A 1 -28.70 -28.26 -20.22
C MET A 1 -27.17 -28.10 -20.26
N ASP A 2 -26.54 -28.01 -21.44
CA ASP A 2 -25.08 -27.81 -21.56
C ASP A 2 -24.62 -26.34 -21.70
N ILE A 3 -25.52 -25.41 -22.07
CA ILE A 3 -25.19 -23.99 -22.26
C ILE A 3 -24.81 -23.31 -20.93
N ASP A 4 -25.51 -23.66 -19.85
CA ASP A 4 -25.23 -23.11 -18.51
C ASP A 4 -23.88 -23.64 -17.97
N ARG A 5 -23.52 -24.88 -18.28
CA ARG A 5 -22.22 -25.46 -17.93
C ARG A 5 -21.05 -24.79 -18.63
N GLU A 6 -21.23 -24.38 -19.88
CA GLU A 6 -20.18 -23.71 -20.66
C GLU A 6 -20.00 -22.24 -20.24
N ALA A 7 -21.09 -21.58 -19.83
CA ALA A 7 -21.06 -20.25 -19.24
C ALA A 7 -20.41 -20.25 -17.85
N ASP A 8 -20.77 -21.20 -16.98
CA ASP A 8 -20.16 -21.39 -15.67
C ASP A 8 -18.68 -21.79 -15.76
N ALA A 9 -18.32 -22.60 -16.76
CA ALA A 9 -16.92 -22.93 -17.05
C ALA A 9 -16.12 -21.71 -17.50
N LYS A 10 -16.68 -20.83 -18.35
CA LYS A 10 -16.00 -19.58 -18.74
C LYS A 10 -15.90 -18.59 -17.57
N LEU A 11 -16.91 -18.53 -16.70
CA LEU A 11 -16.87 -17.70 -15.49
C LEU A 11 -15.84 -18.22 -14.47
N SER A 12 -15.71 -19.55 -14.33
CA SER A 12 -14.75 -20.18 -13.43
C SER A 12 -13.32 -20.18 -13.98
N LEU A 13 -13.14 -20.28 -15.30
CA LEU A 13 -11.83 -20.18 -15.97
C LEU A 13 -11.27 -18.74 -15.95
N GLY A 14 -12.13 -17.72 -16.04
CA GLY A 14 -11.71 -16.31 -16.02
C GLY A 14 -11.37 -15.78 -14.62
N ALA A 15 -11.90 -16.39 -13.56
CA ALA A 15 -11.69 -15.90 -12.20
C ALA A 15 -10.20 -15.94 -11.75
N PRO A 16 -9.44 -17.04 -11.93
CA PRO A 16 -8.03 -17.08 -11.57
C PRO A 16 -7.14 -16.13 -12.41
N GLU A 17 -7.41 -16.00 -13.71
CA GLU A 17 -6.66 -15.11 -14.60
C GLU A 17 -6.84 -13.65 -14.19
N MET A 18 -8.07 -13.24 -13.90
CA MET A 18 -8.36 -11.90 -13.37
C MET A 18 -7.58 -11.59 -12.08
N TRP A 19 -7.47 -12.56 -11.16
CA TRP A 19 -6.72 -12.38 -9.92
C TRP A 19 -5.20 -12.32 -10.13
N HIS A 20 -4.65 -13.06 -11.11
CA HIS A 20 -3.25 -12.93 -11.51
C HIS A 20 -2.95 -11.58 -12.16
N ASP A 21 -3.83 -11.11 -13.03
CA ASP A 21 -3.73 -9.79 -13.65
C ASP A 21 -3.77 -8.67 -12.61
N ARG A 22 -4.69 -8.79 -11.63
CA ARG A 22 -4.74 -7.86 -10.50
C ARG A 22 -3.45 -7.88 -9.69
N ALA A 23 -2.90 -9.05 -9.40
CA ALA A 23 -1.64 -9.18 -8.68
C ALA A 23 -0.47 -8.54 -9.46
N ARG A 24 -0.44 -8.74 -10.79
CA ARG A 24 0.54 -8.12 -11.69
C ARG A 24 0.41 -6.59 -11.69
N GLN A 25 -0.80 -6.07 -11.79
CA GLN A 25 -1.06 -4.64 -11.74
C GLN A 25 -0.60 -4.04 -10.41
N ALA A 26 -0.94 -4.67 -9.28
CA ALA A 26 -0.50 -4.22 -7.96
C ALA A 26 1.04 -4.19 -7.84
N ALA A 27 1.76 -5.16 -8.43
CA ALA A 27 3.22 -5.17 -8.45
C ALA A 27 3.80 -4.01 -9.30
N ILE A 28 3.16 -3.67 -10.42
CA ILE A 28 3.55 -2.52 -11.26
C ILE A 28 3.33 -1.21 -10.49
N GLU A 29 2.17 -1.04 -9.85
CA GLU A 29 1.85 0.12 -9.02
C GLU A 29 2.85 0.26 -7.86
N GLN A 30 3.21 -0.85 -7.21
CA GLN A 30 4.23 -0.86 -6.15
C GLN A 30 5.57 -0.33 -6.66
N ARG A 31 6.02 -0.79 -7.84
CA ARG A 31 7.28 -0.32 -8.45
C ARG A 31 7.21 1.18 -8.78
N GLN A 32 6.11 1.65 -9.34
CA GLN A 32 5.92 3.07 -9.65
C GLN A 32 5.95 3.95 -8.39
N LEU A 33 5.31 3.50 -7.30
CA LEU A 33 5.34 4.19 -6.01
C LEU A 33 6.75 4.26 -5.45
N LEU A 34 7.51 3.17 -5.49
CA LEU A 34 8.90 3.15 -5.02
C LEU A 34 9.79 4.11 -5.83
N LEU A 35 9.66 4.11 -7.15
CA LEU A 35 10.42 5.04 -8.01
C LEU A 35 10.05 6.50 -7.70
N THR A 36 8.76 6.80 -7.58
CA THR A 36 8.28 8.14 -7.23
C THR A 36 8.82 8.58 -5.88
N LEU A 37 8.78 7.69 -4.89
CA LEU A 37 9.32 7.96 -3.56
C LEU A 37 10.83 8.21 -3.60
N SER A 38 11.59 7.40 -4.34
CA SER A 38 13.03 7.62 -4.51
C SER A 38 13.33 8.99 -5.14
N THR A 39 12.59 9.39 -6.17
CA THR A 39 12.76 10.71 -6.79
C THR A 39 12.39 11.86 -5.85
N ALA A 40 11.32 11.72 -5.08
CA ALA A 40 10.91 12.71 -4.09
C ALA A 40 11.97 12.86 -2.97
N CYS A 41 12.49 11.74 -2.46
CA CYS A 41 13.57 11.76 -1.47
C CYS A 41 14.82 12.45 -2.02
N LEU A 42 15.21 12.18 -3.27
CA LEU A 42 16.35 12.83 -3.92
C LEU A 42 16.14 14.35 -4.00
N ALA A 43 14.95 14.81 -4.40
CA ALA A 43 14.61 16.23 -4.45
C ALA A 43 14.71 16.89 -3.07
N VAL A 44 14.18 16.24 -2.02
CA VAL A 44 14.28 16.74 -0.64
C VAL A 44 15.74 16.82 -0.19
N PHE A 45 16.58 15.82 -0.50
CA PHE A 45 18.01 15.87 -0.22
C PHE A 45 18.69 17.06 -0.91
N PHE A 46 18.42 17.28 -2.19
CA PHE A 46 18.97 18.43 -2.93
C PHE A 46 18.56 19.75 -2.28
N VAL A 47 17.26 19.97 -2.03
CA VAL A 47 16.76 21.19 -1.39
C VAL A 47 17.40 21.40 -0.01
N THR A 48 17.59 20.32 0.75
CA THR A 48 18.20 20.39 2.08
C THR A 48 19.69 20.77 2.01
N LEU A 49 20.42 20.25 1.02
CA LEU A 49 21.84 20.54 0.80
C LEU A 49 22.10 21.94 0.23
N THR A 50 21.20 22.44 -0.62
CA THR A 50 21.36 23.75 -1.28
C THR A 50 20.64 24.89 -0.57
N GLY A 51 19.81 24.60 0.44
CA GLY A 51 19.04 25.60 1.17
C GLY A 51 19.90 26.39 2.15
N ASP A 52 19.86 27.73 2.03
CA ASP A 52 20.43 28.64 3.03
C ASP A 52 19.57 28.63 4.30
N ASN A 53 19.94 27.77 5.25
CA ASN A 53 19.14 27.45 6.45
C ASN A 53 19.31 28.48 7.57
N ALA A 54 18.96 29.75 7.33
CA ALA A 54 19.05 30.81 8.33
C ALA A 54 17.75 31.05 9.14
N VAL A 55 16.69 30.24 8.95
CA VAL A 55 15.43 30.42 9.68
C VAL A 55 15.52 29.75 11.05
N LYS A 56 15.62 30.56 12.11
CA LYS A 56 15.54 30.08 13.50
C LYS A 56 14.12 29.65 13.82
N LEU A 57 13.86 28.35 13.72
CA LEU A 57 12.57 27.77 14.10
C LEU A 57 12.37 27.78 15.62
N SER A 58 11.17 28.15 16.05
CA SER A 58 10.73 27.98 17.43
C SER A 58 10.66 26.50 17.82
N LEU A 59 10.79 26.19 19.12
CA LEU A 59 10.73 24.82 19.64
C LEU A 59 9.41 24.12 19.25
N LEU A 60 8.29 24.84 19.28
CA LEU A 60 6.99 24.32 18.87
C LEU A 60 6.95 24.00 17.37
N GLN A 61 7.41 24.93 16.52
CA GLN A 61 7.50 24.72 15.07
C GLN A 61 8.36 23.49 14.73
N ARG A 62 9.47 23.29 15.47
CA ARG A 62 10.36 22.15 15.29
C ARG A 62 9.68 20.82 15.66
N ILE A 63 8.87 20.80 16.71
CA ILE A 63 8.11 19.61 17.11
C ILE A 63 7.06 19.27 16.05
N PHE A 64 6.24 20.24 15.61
CA PHE A 64 5.20 20.01 14.60
C PHE A 64 5.79 19.62 13.24
N ALA A 65 6.91 20.23 12.83
CA ALA A 65 7.60 19.83 11.60
C ALA A 65 8.10 18.38 11.68
N ARG A 66 8.70 17.98 12.81
CA ARG A 66 9.20 16.61 13.01
C ARG A 66 8.07 15.60 13.07
N SER A 67 6.98 15.89 13.80
CA SER A 67 5.84 14.97 13.89
C SER A 67 5.13 14.82 12.55
N GLY A 68 4.99 15.90 11.78
CA GLY A 68 4.47 15.87 10.41
C GLY A 68 5.33 15.01 9.49
N LEU A 69 6.65 15.19 9.53
CA LEU A 69 7.59 14.40 8.73
C LEU A 69 7.55 12.91 9.09
N LEU A 70 7.57 12.57 10.38
CA LEU A 70 7.48 11.19 10.84
C LEU A 70 6.14 10.55 10.47
N GLY A 71 5.02 11.27 10.67
CA GLY A 71 3.69 10.80 10.29
C GLY A 71 3.59 10.53 8.78
N MET A 72 4.14 11.43 7.96
CA MET A 72 4.17 11.26 6.51
C MET A 72 5.02 10.05 6.11
N GLY A 73 6.19 9.87 6.73
CA GLY A 73 7.04 8.71 6.53
C GLY A 73 6.32 7.39 6.87
N VAL A 74 5.70 7.32 8.05
CA VAL A 74 4.90 6.14 8.47
C VAL A 74 3.76 5.87 7.49
N SER A 75 3.05 6.91 7.04
CA SER A 75 1.97 6.79 6.06
C SER A 75 2.47 6.17 4.74
N ILE A 76 3.58 6.65 4.22
CA ILE A 76 4.18 6.14 2.98
C ILE A 76 4.58 4.67 3.13
N PHE A 77 5.31 4.33 4.22
CA PHE A 77 5.71 2.94 4.49
C PHE A 77 4.50 2.01 4.61
N ALA A 78 3.46 2.44 5.33
CA ALA A 78 2.22 1.68 5.45
C ALA A 78 1.53 1.49 4.09
N GLY A 79 1.55 2.50 3.22
CA GLY A 79 1.04 2.41 1.85
C GLY A 79 1.81 1.38 0.99
N VAL A 80 3.14 1.34 1.09
CA VAL A 80 3.95 0.32 0.39
C VAL A 80 3.61 -1.09 0.88
N ILE A 81 3.48 -1.28 2.20
CA ILE A 81 3.08 -2.58 2.79
C ILE A 81 1.67 -2.96 2.34
N CYS A 82 0.76 -2.00 2.25
CA CYS A 82 -0.62 -2.20 1.79
C CYS A 82 -0.66 -2.76 0.36
N VAL A 83 0.05 -2.13 -0.58
CA VAL A 83 0.11 -2.60 -1.98
C VAL A 83 0.79 -3.95 -2.09
N PHE A 84 1.88 -4.18 -1.33
CA PHE A 84 2.53 -5.49 -1.26
C PHE A 84 1.57 -6.59 -0.77
N ALA A 85 0.82 -6.30 0.30
CA ALA A 85 -0.17 -7.22 0.84
C ALA A 85 -1.30 -7.49 -0.15
N ASP A 86 -1.77 -6.49 -0.90
CA ASP A 86 -2.78 -6.67 -1.95
C ASP A 86 -2.30 -7.60 -3.08
N ALA A 87 -1.06 -7.40 -3.55
CA ALA A 87 -0.46 -8.26 -4.57
C ALA A 87 -0.36 -9.72 -4.11
N ARG A 88 0.12 -9.94 -2.88
CA ARG A 88 0.23 -11.29 -2.28
C ARG A 88 -1.13 -11.92 -2.03
N ARG A 89 -2.11 -11.13 -1.59
CA ARG A 89 -3.49 -11.57 -1.37
C ARG A 89 -4.11 -12.06 -2.67
N CYS A 90 -4.06 -11.26 -3.74
CA CYS A 90 -4.61 -11.62 -5.05
C CYS A 90 -3.95 -12.88 -5.62
N TYR A 91 -2.62 -12.97 -5.53
CA TYR A 91 -1.89 -14.16 -5.98
C TYR A 91 -2.30 -15.43 -5.23
N ASN A 92 -2.37 -15.39 -3.90
CA ASN A 92 -2.77 -16.56 -3.11
C ASN A 92 -4.22 -16.97 -3.38
N LEU A 93 -5.12 -16.01 -3.61
CA LEU A 93 -6.50 -16.31 -3.99
C LEU A 93 -6.57 -16.98 -5.36
N ALA A 94 -5.82 -16.50 -6.36
CA ALA A 94 -5.73 -17.13 -7.67
C ALA A 94 -5.22 -18.59 -7.56
N ARG A 95 -4.20 -18.81 -6.73
CA ARG A 95 -3.63 -20.14 -6.47
C ARG A 95 -4.60 -21.07 -5.73
N HIS A 96 -5.38 -20.53 -4.80
CA HIS A 96 -6.43 -21.27 -4.09
C HIS A 96 -7.49 -21.79 -5.09
N LEU A 97 -8.02 -20.92 -5.94
CA LEU A 97 -9.03 -21.29 -6.95
C LEU A 97 -8.49 -22.33 -7.94
N GLN A 98 -7.22 -22.22 -8.34
CA GLN A 98 -6.56 -23.21 -9.20
C GLN A 98 -6.38 -24.57 -8.51
N ALA A 99 -6.06 -24.60 -7.22
CA ALA A 99 -5.89 -25.84 -6.47
C ALA A 99 -7.23 -26.54 -6.23
N GLU A 100 -8.29 -25.77 -5.93
CA GLU A 100 -9.65 -26.27 -5.79
C GLU A 100 -10.15 -26.92 -7.09
N SER A 101 -9.89 -26.30 -8.25
CA SER A 101 -10.24 -26.88 -9.56
C SER A 101 -9.52 -28.21 -9.88
N LYS A 102 -8.41 -28.50 -9.20
CA LYS A 102 -7.61 -29.72 -9.38
C LYS A 102 -7.85 -30.76 -8.29
N SER A 103 -8.80 -30.51 -7.37
CA SER A 103 -9.08 -31.35 -6.21
C SER A 103 -7.88 -31.53 -5.28
N GLU A 104 -7.01 -30.51 -5.18
CA GLU A 104 -5.84 -30.48 -4.30
C GLU A 104 -6.17 -29.77 -2.96
N ASP A 105 -7.06 -30.36 -2.16
CA ASP A 105 -7.69 -29.72 -0.99
C ASP A 105 -6.70 -29.20 0.07
N GLU A 106 -5.61 -29.94 0.33
CA GLU A 106 -4.58 -29.52 1.29
C GLU A 106 -3.88 -28.23 0.85
N LEU A 107 -3.55 -28.14 -0.44
CA LEU A 107 -2.90 -26.96 -1.02
C LEU A 107 -3.88 -25.79 -1.09
N ALA A 108 -5.14 -26.04 -1.45
CA ALA A 108 -6.19 -25.03 -1.47
C ALA A 108 -6.35 -24.39 -0.08
N THR A 109 -6.39 -25.20 0.98
CA THR A 109 -6.50 -24.73 2.37
C THR A 109 -5.30 -23.87 2.78
N ALA A 110 -4.08 -24.30 2.42
CA ALA A 110 -2.86 -23.55 2.72
C ALA A 110 -2.81 -22.19 2.02
N PHE A 111 -3.21 -22.11 0.75
CA PHE A 111 -3.29 -20.84 0.02
C PHE A 111 -4.35 -19.91 0.61
N PHE A 112 -5.51 -20.43 1.01
CA PHE A 112 -6.55 -19.64 1.66
C PHE A 112 -6.13 -19.07 3.02
N ALA A 113 -5.41 -19.87 3.84
CA ALA A 113 -4.86 -19.40 5.10
C ALA A 113 -3.88 -18.22 4.90
N ARG A 114 -3.02 -18.30 3.86
CA ARG A 114 -2.12 -17.20 3.49
C ARG A 114 -2.89 -15.99 2.99
N TYR A 115 -3.94 -16.18 2.19
CA TYR A 115 -4.83 -15.11 1.75
C TYR A 115 -5.40 -14.33 2.95
N GLN A 116 -5.91 -15.03 3.98
CA GLN A 116 -6.45 -14.42 5.20
C GLN A 116 -5.39 -13.61 5.97
N LEU A 117 -4.15 -14.13 6.06
CA LEU A 117 -3.05 -13.42 6.69
C LEU A 117 -2.77 -12.07 5.98
N TYR A 118 -2.62 -12.10 4.65
CA TYR A 118 -2.35 -10.88 3.88
C TYR A 118 -3.55 -9.92 3.86
N LEU A 119 -4.79 -10.40 3.95
CA LEU A 119 -5.96 -9.56 4.11
C LEU A 119 -5.91 -8.77 5.42
N ARG A 120 -5.51 -9.40 6.54
CA ARG A 120 -5.35 -8.70 7.83
C ARG A 120 -4.24 -7.65 7.75
N VAL A 121 -3.10 -7.99 7.14
CA VAL A 121 -1.99 -7.04 6.93
C VAL A 121 -2.46 -5.86 6.08
N TYR A 122 -3.17 -6.11 4.98
CA TYR A 122 -3.73 -5.07 4.12
C TYR A 122 -4.63 -4.11 4.91
N ILE A 123 -5.63 -4.65 5.64
CA ILE A 123 -6.57 -3.85 6.42
C ILE A 123 -5.82 -3.01 7.46
N PHE A 124 -4.91 -3.64 8.22
CA PHE A 124 -4.15 -2.96 9.25
C PHE A 124 -3.27 -1.84 8.67
N SER A 125 -2.49 -2.14 7.63
CA SER A 125 -1.62 -1.16 6.97
C SER A 125 -2.42 -0.01 6.34
N TYR A 126 -3.60 -0.29 5.78
CA TYR A 126 -4.49 0.74 5.26
C TYR A 126 -4.98 1.70 6.34
N TRP A 127 -5.38 1.17 7.50
CA TRP A 127 -5.78 1.98 8.65
C TRP A 127 -4.62 2.84 9.16
N VAL A 128 -3.44 2.24 9.35
CA VAL A 128 -2.23 2.96 9.79
C VAL A 128 -1.85 4.06 8.81
N GLN A 129 -1.89 3.77 7.50
CA GLN A 129 -1.62 4.75 6.46
C GLN A 129 -2.55 5.96 6.60
N ARG A 130 -3.87 5.73 6.68
CA ARG A 130 -4.86 6.80 6.76
C ARG A 130 -4.71 7.65 8.03
N THR A 131 -4.55 7.02 9.19
CA THR A 131 -4.43 7.76 10.45
C THR A 131 -3.13 8.55 10.51
N ALA A 132 -2.00 7.96 10.10
CA ALA A 132 -0.72 8.65 10.05
C ALA A 132 -0.74 9.82 9.05
N PHE A 133 -1.39 9.66 7.90
CA PHE A 133 -1.56 10.73 6.92
C PHE A 133 -2.38 11.90 7.48
N LEU A 134 -3.50 11.63 8.15
CA LEU A 134 -4.32 12.67 8.77
C LEU A 134 -3.55 13.43 9.86
N VAL A 135 -2.81 12.71 10.70
CA VAL A 135 -1.95 13.32 11.73
C VAL A 135 -0.87 14.19 11.08
N ALA A 136 -0.25 13.73 9.98
CA ALA A 136 0.76 14.50 9.26
C ALA A 136 0.20 15.79 8.66
N ILE A 137 -0.99 15.74 8.04
CA ILE A 137 -1.68 16.94 7.52
C ILE A 137 -2.01 17.90 8.66
N ALA A 138 -2.59 17.40 9.76
CA ALA A 138 -2.94 18.26 10.89
C ALA A 138 -1.70 18.96 11.47
N ALA A 139 -0.59 18.23 11.62
CA ALA A 139 0.68 18.80 12.06
C ALA A 139 1.23 19.85 11.08
N ALA A 140 1.15 19.60 9.77
CA ALA A 140 1.58 20.55 8.73
C ALA A 140 0.71 21.82 8.72
N VAL A 141 -0.60 21.71 8.91
CA VAL A 141 -1.51 22.86 9.02
C VAL A 141 -1.16 23.71 10.25
N VAL A 142 -0.97 23.08 11.41
CA VAL A 142 -0.56 23.82 12.63
C VAL A 142 0.82 24.48 12.44
N TYR A 143 1.76 23.78 11.80
CA TYR A 143 3.07 24.34 11.47
C TYR A 143 2.95 25.59 10.59
N THR A 144 2.18 25.53 9.49
CA THR A 144 2.00 26.67 8.58
C THR A 144 1.30 27.84 9.27
N MET A 145 0.26 27.59 10.07
CA MET A 145 -0.41 28.65 10.84
C MET A 145 0.51 29.33 11.87
N THR A 146 1.45 28.58 12.45
CA THR A 146 2.43 29.13 13.41
C THR A 146 3.64 29.78 12.75
N LEU A 147 3.85 29.58 11.44
CA LEU A 147 4.91 30.21 10.67
C LEU A 147 4.49 31.58 10.11
N VAL A 148 3.20 31.76 9.81
CA VAL A 148 2.64 33.00 9.24
C VAL A 148 2.45 34.11 10.30
N ARG A 149 2.53 33.77 11.59
CA ARG A 149 2.50 34.72 12.71
C ARG A 149 3.90 35.13 13.12
#